data_AF-A0A1B6E9J7-F1
#
_entry.id   AF-A0A1B6E9J7-F1
#
_cell.length_a   1.000
_cell.length_b   1.000
_cell.length_c   1.000
_cell.angle_alpha   90.00
_cell.angle_beta   90.00
_cell.angle_gamma   90.00
#
_symmetry.space_group_name_H-M   'P 1'
#
loop_
_entity.id
_entity.type
_entity.pdbx_description
1 polymer ?
#
loop_
_entity_poly.entity_id
_entity_poly.type
_entity_poly.pdbx_seq_one_letter_code
_entity_poly.pdbx_strand_id
1 'polypeptide(L)'
;MMDENSYIKVEKAFWVDPFQMIGAVVGIIAVLITIIILVIFQQRKNARRSILIMGLSDSGKTLIFSRIFHNRCIQTYTSLKENSGKYLINNNFLRVIDIPGHERLCGKFFDQYKTSTKGIIFVVDSVTIQKKIRDVAELLYNILTDKSFASKGNRVLISCNKQDQTMAKGATVIKSLLEAEL
;
A
#
# COMPACT_ATOMS: atom_id res chain seq x y z
N MET A 1 -41.15 12.16 -62.89
CA MET A 1 -41.89 13.12 -62.03
C MET A 1 -41.79 12.54 -60.62
N MET A 2 -40.91 13.06 -59.77
CA MET A 2 -40.70 12.50 -58.43
C MET A 2 -41.80 13.02 -57.49
N ASP A 3 -42.43 12.10 -56.76
CA ASP A 3 -43.63 12.37 -55.97
C ASP A 3 -43.37 13.32 -54.79
N GLU A 4 -44.25 14.28 -54.60
CA GLU A 4 -44.26 15.30 -53.53
C GLU A 4 -44.13 14.67 -52.11
N ASN A 5 -44.61 13.44 -51.95
CA ASN A 5 -44.49 12.66 -50.72
C ASN A 5 -43.05 12.23 -50.38
N SER A 6 -42.17 12.12 -51.39
CA SER A 6 -40.76 11.80 -51.18
C SER A 6 -39.97 13.01 -50.65
N TYR A 7 -40.32 14.23 -51.06
CA TYR A 7 -39.72 15.47 -50.54
C TYR A 7 -40.07 15.70 -49.06
N ILE A 8 -41.34 15.53 -48.68
CA ILE A 8 -41.80 15.72 -47.28
C ILE A 8 -41.14 14.71 -46.34
N LYS A 9 -40.85 13.49 -46.82
CA LYS A 9 -40.23 12.43 -46.02
C LYS A 9 -38.73 12.69 -45.81
N VAL A 10 -38.03 13.25 -46.80
CA VAL A 10 -36.63 13.68 -46.69
C VAL A 10 -36.51 14.90 -45.79
N GLU A 11 -37.45 15.85 -45.87
CA GLU A 11 -37.45 17.05 -45.04
C GLU A 11 -37.71 16.72 -43.56
N LYS A 12 -38.71 15.88 -43.24
CA LYS A 12 -38.96 15.40 -41.87
C LYS A 12 -37.84 14.53 -41.30
N ALA A 13 -37.05 13.85 -42.14
CA ALA A 13 -35.88 13.09 -41.70
C ALA A 13 -34.67 14.00 -41.38
N PHE A 14 -34.65 15.22 -41.90
CA PHE A 14 -33.58 16.19 -41.71
C PHE A 14 -33.81 17.09 -40.48
N TRP A 15 -35.07 17.41 -40.17
CA TRP A 15 -35.44 18.14 -38.95
C TRP A 15 -35.56 17.19 -37.76
N VAL A 16 -34.42 16.70 -37.26
CA VAL A 16 -34.37 16.16 -35.90
C VAL A 16 -34.72 17.32 -34.95
N ASP A 17 -35.77 17.18 -34.14
CA ASP A 17 -36.22 18.25 -33.25
C ASP A 17 -35.03 18.79 -32.44
N PRO A 18 -34.83 20.12 -32.35
CA PRO A 18 -33.72 20.71 -31.59
C PRO A 18 -33.63 20.17 -30.16
N PHE A 19 -34.79 19.86 -29.56
CA PHE A 19 -34.90 19.23 -28.24
C PHE A 19 -34.33 17.80 -28.20
N GLN A 20 -34.53 16.99 -29.23
CA GLN A 20 -33.97 15.64 -29.32
C GLN A 20 -32.44 15.69 -29.52
N MET A 21 -31.94 16.63 -30.32
CA MET A 21 -30.50 16.83 -30.52
C MET A 21 -29.79 17.30 -29.24
N ILE A 22 -30.39 18.25 -28.50
CA ILE A 22 -29.86 18.69 -27.20
C ILE A 22 -29.87 17.53 -26.20
N GLY A 23 -30.95 16.75 -26.15
CA GLY A 23 -31.05 15.56 -25.30
C GLY A 23 -29.96 14.52 -25.59
N ALA A 24 -29.70 14.25 -26.87
CA ALA A 24 -28.63 13.34 -27.30
C ALA A 24 -27.24 13.84 -26.87
N VAL A 25 -26.94 15.13 -27.08
CA VAL A 25 -25.65 15.73 -26.68
C VAL A 25 -25.46 15.68 -25.15
N VAL A 26 -26.49 16.04 -24.38
CA VAL A 26 -26.45 15.97 -22.90
C VAL A 26 -26.25 14.53 -22.43
N GLY A 27 -26.94 13.56 -23.05
CA GLY A 27 -26.78 12.14 -22.75
C GLY A 27 -25.35 11.64 -23.00
N ILE A 28 -24.74 12.01 -24.13
CA ILE A 28 -23.36 11.66 -24.45
C ILE A 28 -22.39 12.26 -23.43
N ILE A 29 -22.57 13.54 -23.07
CA ILE A 29 -21.72 14.21 -22.07
C ILE A 29 -21.85 13.53 -20.70
N ALA A 30 -23.06 13.19 -20.27
CA ALA A 30 -23.30 12.51 -19.00
C ALA A 30 -22.62 11.13 -18.93
N VAL A 31 -22.66 10.37 -20.03
CA VAL A 31 -21.97 9.06 -20.14
C VAL A 31 -20.46 9.26 -20.10
N LEU A 32 -19.90 10.21 -20.83
CA LEU A 32 -18.46 10.51 -20.81
C LEU A 32 -17.99 10.93 -19.41
N ILE A 33 -18.73 11.81 -18.73
CA ILE A 33 -18.42 12.23 -17.36
C ILE A 33 -18.45 11.02 -16.43
N THR A 34 -19.45 10.15 -16.57
CA THR A 34 -19.57 8.95 -15.74
C THR A 34 -18.40 7.99 -15.98
N ILE A 35 -17.98 7.78 -17.23
CA ILE A 35 -16.79 6.97 -17.56
C ILE A 35 -15.54 7.58 -16.93
N ILE A 36 -15.34 8.90 -17.05
CA ILE A 36 -14.19 9.60 -16.45
C ILE A 36 -14.18 9.40 -14.93
N ILE A 37 -15.32 9.58 -14.26
CA ILE A 37 -15.46 9.36 -12.82
C ILE A 37 -15.10 7.90 -12.48
N LEU A 38 -15.67 6.91 -13.19
CA LEU A 38 -15.38 5.50 -12.95
C LEU A 38 -13.89 5.16 -13.13
N VAL A 39 -13.25 5.72 -14.16
CA VAL A 39 -11.80 5.53 -14.40
C VAL A 39 -10.98 6.15 -13.26
N ILE A 40 -11.29 7.37 -12.82
CA ILE A 40 -10.60 8.01 -11.68
C ILE A 40 -10.78 7.19 -10.40
N PHE A 41 -12.00 6.70 -10.13
CA PHE A 41 -12.28 5.86 -8.97
C PHE A 41 -11.52 4.52 -9.02
N GLN A 42 -11.41 3.90 -10.20
CA GLN A 42 -10.64 2.65 -10.37
C GLN A 42 -9.13 2.86 -10.23
N GLN A 43 -8.58 3.96 -10.75
CA GLN A 43 -7.16 4.27 -10.58
C GLN A 43 -6.79 4.50 -9.10
N ARG A 44 -7.66 5.14 -8.31
CA ARG A 44 -7.46 5.32 -6.87
C ARG A 44 -7.40 4.00 -6.10
N LYS A 45 -8.22 2.99 -6.48
CA LYS A 45 -8.18 1.65 -5.86
C LYS A 45 -6.84 0.95 -6.10
N ASN A 46 -6.17 1.25 -7.20
CA ASN A 46 -4.89 0.64 -7.59
C ASN A 46 -3.63 1.33 -7.04
N ALA A 47 -3.78 2.44 -6.31
CA ALA A 47 -2.65 3.26 -5.84
C ALA A 47 -1.84 2.62 -4.70
N ARG A 48 -2.44 1.75 -3.89
CA ARG A 48 -1.73 1.10 -2.78
C ARG A 48 -0.99 -0.10 -3.33
N ARG A 49 0.34 -0.02 -3.43
CA ARG A 49 1.18 -1.14 -3.92
C ARG A 49 2.47 -1.26 -3.11
N SER A 50 2.57 -0.66 -1.93
CA SER A 50 3.75 -0.79 -1.09
C SER A 50 3.57 -1.73 0.11
N ILE A 51 4.65 -2.38 0.52
CA ILE A 51 4.80 -3.05 1.82
C ILE A 51 5.97 -2.37 2.53
N LEU A 52 5.77 -2.00 3.80
CA LEU A 52 6.82 -1.41 4.62
C LEU A 52 7.47 -2.49 5.47
N ILE A 53 8.80 -2.47 5.57
CA ILE A 53 9.56 -3.26 6.53
C ILE A 53 9.93 -2.30 7.67
N MET A 54 9.39 -2.57 8.86
CA MET A 54 9.52 -1.72 10.04
C MET A 54 9.94 -2.54 11.26
N GLY A 55 10.38 -1.87 12.32
CA GLY A 55 10.90 -2.49 13.55
C GLY A 55 12.15 -1.77 14.05
N LEU A 56 12.56 -2.04 15.28
CA LEU A 56 13.69 -1.36 15.92
C LEU A 56 15.01 -1.54 15.15
N SER A 57 15.95 -0.62 15.37
CA SER A 57 17.33 -0.78 14.91
C SER A 57 17.92 -2.14 15.29
N ASP A 58 18.74 -2.69 14.40
CA ASP A 58 19.36 -4.01 14.53
C ASP A 58 18.40 -5.22 14.48
N SER A 59 17.09 -5.04 14.21
CA SER A 59 16.19 -6.20 14.04
C SER A 59 16.42 -7.01 12.76
N GLY A 60 17.24 -6.51 11.82
CA GLY A 60 17.61 -7.20 10.57
C GLY A 60 16.76 -6.84 9.33
N LYS A 61 16.04 -5.70 9.37
CA LYS A 61 15.20 -5.21 8.26
C LYS A 61 15.95 -5.10 6.92
N THR A 62 17.08 -4.40 6.91
CA THR A 62 17.89 -4.18 5.69
C THR A 62 18.49 -5.48 5.16
N LEU A 63 18.82 -6.43 6.03
CA LEU A 63 19.28 -7.75 5.62
C LEU A 63 18.17 -8.54 4.92
N ILE A 64 16.95 -8.53 5.47
CA ILE A 64 15.77 -9.12 4.82
C ILE A 64 15.51 -8.47 3.46
N PHE A 65 15.55 -7.13 3.39
CA PHE A 65 15.39 -6.38 2.16
C PHE A 65 16.44 -6.79 1.10
N SER A 66 17.73 -6.77 1.47
CA SER A 66 18.82 -7.17 0.58
C SER A 66 18.68 -8.61 0.10
N ARG A 67 18.25 -9.52 0.97
CA ARG A 67 18.00 -10.92 0.61
C ARG A 67 16.89 -11.06 -0.43
N ILE A 68 15.81 -10.30 -0.31
CA ILE A 68 14.69 -10.32 -1.27
C ILE A 68 15.13 -9.79 -2.66
N PHE A 69 15.92 -8.72 -2.72
CA PHE A 69 16.23 -8.05 -3.99
C PHE A 69 17.53 -8.47 -4.65
N HIS A 70 18.53 -8.88 -3.87
CA HIS A 70 19.87 -9.16 -4.36
C HIS A 70 20.30 -10.60 -4.11
N ASN A 71 19.51 -11.38 -3.35
CA ASN A 71 19.85 -12.74 -2.92
C ASN A 71 21.24 -12.80 -2.23
N ARG A 72 21.63 -11.74 -1.52
CA ARG A 72 22.91 -11.63 -0.81
C ARG A 72 22.71 -11.40 0.68
N CYS A 73 23.57 -12.03 1.47
CA CYS A 73 23.78 -11.71 2.88
C CYS A 73 24.97 -10.75 2.95
N ILE A 74 24.71 -9.47 3.24
CA ILE A 74 25.73 -8.41 3.25
C ILE A 74 25.79 -7.85 4.66
N GLN A 75 26.97 -7.47 5.13
CA GLN A 75 27.11 -6.73 6.38
C GLN A 75 26.39 -5.37 6.24
N THR A 76 25.41 -5.14 7.11
CA THR A 76 24.59 -3.91 7.10
C THR A 76 24.93 -3.02 8.28
N TYR A 77 24.87 -1.70 8.08
CA TYR A 77 24.97 -0.68 9.12
C TYR A 77 23.62 0.01 9.35
N THR A 78 23.53 0.85 10.38
CA THR A 78 22.32 1.63 10.67
C THR A 78 21.92 2.49 9.47
N SER A 79 20.72 2.24 8.93
CA SER A 79 20.19 2.98 7.78
C SER A 79 19.88 4.42 8.15
N LEU A 80 20.41 5.37 7.36
CA LEU A 80 20.11 6.80 7.49
C LEU A 80 18.97 7.25 6.56
N LYS A 81 18.70 6.45 5.51
CA LYS A 81 17.70 6.69 4.48
C LYS A 81 16.94 5.40 4.17
N GLU A 82 15.72 5.51 3.66
CA GLU A 82 14.93 4.37 3.22
C GLU A 82 15.52 3.68 1.99
N ASN A 83 15.48 2.34 1.96
CA ASN A 83 15.71 1.58 0.74
C ASN A 83 14.37 1.24 0.09
N SER A 84 14.28 1.30 -1.23
CA SER A 84 13.06 0.93 -1.93
C SER A 84 13.34 0.13 -3.19
N GLY A 85 12.56 -0.93 -3.40
CA GLY A 85 12.70 -1.84 -4.54
C GLY A 85 11.34 -2.24 -5.09
N LYS A 86 11.26 -2.51 -6.39
CA LYS A 86 10.06 -3.05 -7.05
C LYS A 86 10.22 -4.56 -7.21
N TYR A 87 9.36 -5.33 -6.58
CA TYR A 87 9.33 -6.79 -6.60
C TYR A 87 8.13 -7.25 -7.44
N LEU A 88 8.35 -8.17 -8.38
CA LEU A 88 7.30 -8.67 -9.26
C LEU A 88 6.65 -9.91 -8.63
N ILE A 89 5.35 -9.82 -8.30
CA ILE A 89 4.54 -10.93 -7.78
C ILE A 89 3.33 -11.09 -8.68
N ASN A 90 3.11 -12.28 -9.24
CA ASN A 90 1.93 -12.62 -10.04
C ASN A 90 1.63 -11.57 -11.12
N ASN A 91 2.65 -11.20 -11.90
CA ASN A 91 2.63 -10.17 -12.94
C ASN A 91 2.31 -8.73 -12.46
N ASN A 92 2.29 -8.50 -11.14
CA ASN A 92 2.06 -7.19 -10.55
C ASN A 92 3.30 -6.71 -9.80
N PHE A 93 3.65 -5.43 -9.99
CA PHE A 93 4.73 -4.80 -9.24
C PHE A 93 4.27 -4.40 -7.83
N LEU A 94 4.96 -4.94 -6.83
CA LEU A 94 4.86 -4.56 -5.43
C LEU A 94 6.10 -3.77 -5.03
N ARG A 95 5.93 -2.59 -4.46
CA ARG A 95 7.04 -1.79 -3.93
C ARG A 95 7.32 -2.24 -2.49
N VAL A 96 8.55 -2.67 -2.19
CA VAL A 96 8.96 -2.96 -0.81
C VAL A 96 9.84 -1.81 -0.35
N ILE A 97 9.60 -1.30 0.87
CA ILE A 97 10.32 -0.15 1.43
C ILE A 97 10.87 -0.55 2.80
N ASP A 98 12.19 -0.52 2.93
CA ASP A 98 12.90 -0.69 4.20
C ASP A 98 13.01 0.65 4.92
N ILE A 99 12.41 0.73 6.11
CA ILE A 99 12.33 1.95 6.90
C ILE A 99 13.45 1.97 7.94
N PRO A 100 14.21 3.08 8.06
CA PRO A 100 15.19 3.25 9.13
C PRO A 100 14.61 2.97 10.51
N GLY A 101 15.27 2.09 11.27
CA GLY A 101 14.82 1.67 12.59
C GLY A 101 15.16 2.62 13.73
N HIS A 102 15.90 3.70 13.46
CA HIS A 102 16.23 4.70 14.48
C HIS A 102 14.97 5.49 14.83
N GLU A 103 14.66 5.54 16.12
CA GLU A 103 13.44 6.16 16.70
C GLU A 103 13.08 7.53 16.08
N ARG A 104 14.04 8.46 16.00
CA ARG A 104 13.86 9.80 15.43
C ARG A 104 13.43 9.81 13.95
N LEU A 105 13.81 8.80 13.18
CA LEU A 105 13.52 8.71 11.74
C LEU A 105 12.29 7.84 11.45
N CYS A 106 12.02 6.83 12.29
CA CYS A 106 10.99 5.82 12.07
C CYS A 106 9.60 6.45 11.88
N GLY A 107 9.20 7.36 12.77
CA GLY A 107 7.90 8.05 12.70
C GLY A 107 7.74 8.89 11.42
N LYS A 108 8.77 9.68 11.06
CA LYS A 108 8.77 10.51 9.85
C LYS A 108 8.56 9.69 8.58
N PHE A 109 9.31 8.59 8.44
CA PHE A 109 9.19 7.73 7.27
C PHE A 109 7.89 6.92 7.27
N PHE A 110 7.40 6.51 8.45
CA PHE A 110 6.08 5.90 8.57
C PHE A 110 4.99 6.85 8.07
N ASP A 111 4.97 8.10 8.52
CA ASP A 111 4.01 9.12 8.09
C ASP A 111 4.07 9.39 6.59
N GLN A 112 5.27 9.39 6.03
CA GLN A 112 5.48 9.57 4.59
C GLN A 112 4.86 8.44 3.76
N TYR A 113 4.93 7.18 4.23
CA TYR A 113 4.56 6.02 3.43
C TYR A 113 3.25 5.33 3.83
N LYS A 114 2.69 5.61 5.01
CA LYS A 114 1.48 4.95 5.56
C LYS A 114 0.24 5.07 4.68
N THR A 115 0.16 6.10 3.82
CA THR A 115 -0.98 6.29 2.92
C THR A 115 -0.98 5.34 1.72
N SER A 116 0.23 4.93 1.28
CA SER A 116 0.47 4.12 0.09
C SER A 116 0.59 2.62 0.37
N THR A 117 0.77 2.25 1.65
CA THR A 117 1.03 0.87 2.05
C THR A 117 -0.24 0.00 2.06
N LYS A 118 -0.09 -1.26 1.67
CA LYS A 118 -1.08 -2.34 1.85
C LYS A 118 -0.88 -3.09 3.18
N GLY A 119 0.29 -2.97 3.79
CA GLY A 119 0.64 -3.71 5.00
C GLY A 119 2.08 -3.53 5.43
N ILE A 120 2.40 -4.06 6.60
CA ILE A 120 3.71 -3.89 7.25
C ILE A 120 4.25 -5.26 7.61
N ILE A 121 5.53 -5.48 7.31
CA ILE A 121 6.34 -6.54 7.88
C ILE A 121 7.07 -5.92 9.07
N PHE A 122 6.61 -6.23 10.28
CA PHE A 122 7.18 -5.76 11.52
C PHE A 122 8.23 -6.76 12.01
N VAL A 123 9.50 -6.41 11.87
CA VAL A 123 10.65 -7.28 12.13
C VAL A 123 11.11 -7.10 13.57
N VAL A 124 11.08 -8.21 14.31
CA VAL A 124 11.48 -8.31 15.71
C VAL A 124 12.78 -9.08 15.82
N ASP A 125 13.73 -8.57 16.60
CA ASP A 125 14.90 -9.34 17.02
C ASP A 125 14.49 -10.33 18.10
N SER A 126 14.44 -11.61 17.76
CA SER A 126 13.97 -12.66 18.68
C SER A 126 14.94 -12.94 19.83
N VAL A 127 16.19 -12.50 19.73
CA VAL A 127 17.22 -12.72 20.75
C VAL A 127 17.15 -11.62 21.80
N THR A 128 16.94 -10.38 21.39
CA THR A 128 16.96 -9.21 22.28
C THR A 128 15.57 -8.75 22.74
N ILE A 129 14.49 -9.39 22.26
CA ILE A 129 13.10 -9.01 22.54
C ILE A 129 12.80 -8.80 24.03
N GLN A 130 13.25 -9.68 24.93
CA GLN A 130 12.95 -9.53 26.36
C GLN A 130 13.53 -8.25 26.97
N LYS A 131 14.67 -7.77 26.46
CA LYS A 131 15.33 -6.54 26.94
C LYS A 131 14.70 -5.28 26.33
N LYS A 132 14.13 -5.40 25.14
CA LYS A 132 13.62 -4.28 24.33
C LYS A 132 12.10 -4.31 24.18
N ILE A 133 11.39 -5.10 24.99
CA ILE A 133 9.95 -5.37 24.78
C ILE A 133 9.13 -4.07 24.79
N ARG A 134 9.44 -3.14 25.69
CA ARG A 134 8.82 -1.82 25.78
C ARG A 134 8.95 -1.03 24.48
N ASP A 135 10.17 -0.83 24.00
CA ASP A 135 10.44 -0.09 22.77
C ASP A 135 9.79 -0.75 21.53
N VAL A 136 9.78 -2.10 21.50
CA VAL A 136 9.14 -2.86 20.42
C VAL A 136 7.62 -2.70 20.46
N ALA A 137 7.02 -2.83 21.65
CA ALA A 137 5.59 -2.71 21.89
C ALA A 137 5.12 -1.28 21.62
N GLU A 138 5.84 -0.25 22.08
CA GLU A 138 5.54 1.15 21.82
C GLU A 138 5.51 1.45 20.31
N LEU A 139 6.54 1.01 19.57
CA LEU A 139 6.57 1.19 18.12
C LEU A 139 5.41 0.47 17.44
N LEU A 140 5.10 -0.77 17.86
CA LEU A 140 3.99 -1.54 17.31
C LEU A 140 2.64 -0.89 17.64
N TYR A 141 2.45 -0.40 18.85
CA TYR A 141 1.27 0.33 19.32
C TYR A 141 1.04 1.58 18.47
N ASN A 142 2.08 2.39 18.25
CA ASN A 142 2.02 3.60 17.41
C ASN A 142 1.58 3.28 15.98
N ILE A 143 2.03 2.15 15.42
CA ILE A 143 1.61 1.70 14.09
C ILE A 143 0.13 1.25 14.09
N LEU A 144 -0.27 0.45 15.08
CA LEU A 144 -1.62 -0.13 15.17
C LEU A 144 -2.69 0.92 15.50
N THR A 145 -2.36 1.95 16.27
CA THR A 145 -3.28 3.02 16.66
C THR A 145 -3.37 4.17 15.67
N ASP A 146 -2.49 4.23 14.67
CA ASP A 146 -2.57 5.24 13.62
C ASP A 146 -3.88 5.09 12.82
N LYS A 147 -4.75 6.11 12.92
CA LYS A 147 -6.07 6.12 12.27
C LYS A 147 -5.98 5.95 10.75
N SER A 148 -4.96 6.49 10.12
CA SER A 148 -4.79 6.42 8.66
C SER A 148 -4.41 5.02 8.20
N PHE A 149 -3.70 4.26 9.03
CA PHE A 149 -3.31 2.88 8.79
C PHE A 149 -4.44 1.90 9.14
N ALA A 150 -5.03 2.03 10.34
CA ALA A 150 -6.05 1.12 10.85
C ALA A 150 -7.37 1.17 10.05
N SER A 151 -7.84 2.38 9.71
CA SER A 151 -9.10 2.57 8.94
C SER A 151 -9.10 1.93 7.56
N LYS A 152 -7.92 1.57 7.06
CA LYS A 152 -7.70 1.04 5.70
C LYS A 152 -7.73 -0.48 5.61
N GLY A 153 -7.88 -1.19 6.74
CA GLY A 153 -7.83 -2.66 6.78
C GLY A 153 -6.45 -3.23 6.43
N ASN A 154 -5.38 -2.44 6.64
CA ASN A 154 -4.02 -2.87 6.38
C ASN A 154 -3.62 -3.99 7.36
N ARG A 155 -2.82 -4.94 6.87
CA ARG A 155 -2.36 -6.08 7.69
C ARG A 155 -0.94 -5.86 8.20
N VAL A 156 -0.66 -6.37 9.40
CA VAL A 156 0.68 -6.40 9.99
C VAL A 156 1.11 -7.86 10.12
N LEU A 157 2.29 -8.18 9.60
CA LEU A 157 2.98 -9.46 9.80
C LEU A 157 4.12 -9.25 10.79
N ILE A 158 4.11 -9.97 11.90
CA ILE A 158 5.22 -9.97 12.85
C ILE A 158 6.25 -11.02 12.40
N SER A 159 7.41 -10.56 11.95
CA SER A 159 8.53 -11.40 11.53
C SER A 159 9.53 -11.55 12.67
N CYS A 160 9.51 -12.70 13.35
CA CYS A 160 10.44 -13.05 14.42
C CYS A 160 11.80 -13.45 13.82
N ASN A 161 12.72 -12.51 13.71
CA ASN A 161 14.00 -12.67 13.01
C ASN A 161 15.14 -13.14 13.94
N LYS A 162 16.29 -13.52 13.36
CA LYS A 162 17.48 -14.06 14.04
C LYS A 162 17.26 -15.43 14.71
N GLN A 163 16.37 -16.27 14.15
CA GLN A 163 16.05 -17.62 14.65
C GLN A 163 17.22 -18.61 14.53
N ASP A 164 18.26 -18.24 13.78
CA ASP A 164 19.54 -18.96 13.70
C ASP A 164 20.36 -18.88 15.01
N GLN A 165 20.05 -17.95 15.92
CA GLN A 165 20.76 -17.79 17.18
C GLN A 165 20.15 -18.62 18.32
N THR A 166 21.00 -19.18 19.18
CA THR A 166 20.61 -20.10 20.26
C THR A 166 19.61 -19.51 21.26
N MET A 167 19.68 -18.21 21.51
CA MET A 167 18.83 -17.52 22.48
C MET A 167 17.54 -16.94 21.87
N ALA A 168 17.28 -17.19 20.58
CA ALA A 168 16.11 -16.69 19.89
C ALA A 168 14.81 -17.27 20.47
N LYS A 169 13.84 -16.39 20.73
CA LYS A 169 12.50 -16.79 21.18
C LYS A 169 11.62 -17.18 20.00
N GLY A 170 10.79 -18.20 20.19
CA GLY A 170 9.79 -18.62 19.21
C GLY A 170 8.65 -17.60 19.06
N ALA A 171 7.93 -17.68 17.94
CA ALA A 171 6.86 -16.74 17.61
C ALA A 171 5.71 -16.74 18.64
N THR A 172 5.39 -17.88 19.24
CA THR A 172 4.37 -17.99 20.30
C THR A 172 4.74 -17.19 21.54
N VAL A 173 5.99 -17.31 21.99
CA VAL A 173 6.51 -16.55 23.14
C VAL A 173 6.54 -15.06 22.84
N ILE A 174 7.02 -14.67 21.66
CA ILE A 174 7.07 -13.26 21.24
C ILE A 174 5.67 -12.67 21.18
N LYS A 175 4.69 -13.42 20.65
CA LYS A 175 3.28 -13.02 20.64
C LYS A 175 2.79 -12.74 22.06
N SER A 176 2.96 -13.69 22.99
CA SER A 176 2.52 -13.50 24.37
C SER A 176 3.21 -12.33 25.08
N LEU A 177 4.49 -12.08 24.79
CA LEU A 177 5.21 -10.92 25.34
C LEU A 177 4.65 -9.59 24.82
N LEU A 178 4.36 -9.51 23.52
CA LEU A 178 3.78 -8.31 22.92
C LEU A 178 2.35 -8.08 23.40
N GLU A 179 1.52 -9.13 23.48
CA GLU A 179 0.14 -9.02 23.98
C GLU A 179 0.07 -8.61 25.46
N ALA A 180 1.10 -8.92 26.25
CA ALA A 180 1.16 -8.50 27.65
C ALA A 180 1.61 -7.05 27.85
N GLU A 181 2.35 -6.48 26.90
CA GLU A 181 2.92 -5.13 26.98
C GLU A 181 2.09 -4.07 26.23
N LEU A 182 1.32 -4.47 25.21
CA LEU A 182 0.42 -3.62 24.41
C LEU A 182 -0.88 -3.28 25.15
#